data_AF-I0AFN1-F1
#
_entry.id   AF-I0AFN1-F1
#
_cell.length_a   1.000
_cell.length_b   1.000
_cell.length_c   1.000
_cell.angle_alpha   90.00
_cell.angle_beta   90.00
_cell.angle_gamma   90.00
#
_symmetry.space_group_name_H-M   'P 1'
#
loop_
_entity.id
_entity.type
_entity.pdbx_description
1 polymer ?
#
loop_
_entity_poly.entity_id
_entity_poly.type
_entity_poly.pdbx_seq_one_letter_code
_entity_poly.pdbx_strand_id
1 'polypeptide(L)'
;MQTTETKTYTINQQIYHLKNKYTLKDWGQILKILGGINPDDNNSIALLLTDNRVEDLLAIILDKPVEGDIYEEDFNEVSRAINDFFTRKKSLMKNTTGSTVN
;
A
#
# COMPACT_ATOMS: atom_id res chain seq x y z
N MET A 1 16.23 22.54 -0.65
CA MET A 1 15.89 21.44 -1.56
C MET A 1 15.63 20.21 -0.69
N GLN A 2 14.39 19.73 -0.60
CA GLN A 2 14.10 18.49 0.15
C GLN A 2 14.49 17.30 -0.73
N THR A 3 15.59 16.64 -0.38
CA THR A 3 15.94 15.31 -0.87
C THR A 3 14.81 14.37 -0.48
N THR A 4 14.07 13.86 -1.45
CA THR A 4 13.12 12.79 -1.22
C THR A 4 13.93 11.52 -1.03
N GLU A 5 14.26 11.19 0.22
CA GLU A 5 14.84 9.89 0.55
C GLU A 5 13.89 8.82 0.01
N THR A 6 14.41 8.00 -0.89
CA THR A 6 13.63 6.90 -1.47
C THR A 6 13.61 5.81 -0.43
N LYS A 7 12.48 5.66 0.27
CA LYS A 7 12.31 4.60 1.27
C LYS A 7 12.41 3.24 0.58
N THR A 8 13.20 2.36 1.19
CA THR A 8 13.52 1.02 0.72
C THR A 8 12.82 0.00 1.61
N TYR A 9 12.43 -1.14 1.06
CA TYR A 9 11.79 -2.24 1.80
C TYR A 9 12.41 -3.56 1.37
N THR A 10 12.60 -4.47 2.32
CA THR A 10 13.11 -5.82 2.03
C THR A 10 12.00 -6.84 2.25
N ILE A 11 11.53 -7.49 1.18
CA ILE A 11 10.46 -8.50 1.22
C ILE A 11 10.97 -9.74 0.48
N ASN A 12 10.92 -10.92 1.09
CA ASN A 12 11.46 -12.15 0.54
C ASN A 12 12.90 -11.98 0.02
N GLN A 13 13.75 -11.36 0.85
CA GLN A 13 15.17 -11.07 0.56
C GLN A 13 15.41 -10.16 -0.66
N GLN A 14 14.36 -9.56 -1.23
CA GLN A 14 14.46 -8.63 -2.33
C GLN A 14 14.18 -7.19 -1.91
N ILE A 15 14.86 -6.26 -2.56
CA ILE A 15 14.73 -4.82 -2.32
C ILE A 15 13.64 -4.22 -3.21
N TYR A 16 12.75 -3.43 -2.61
CA TYR A 16 11.65 -2.70 -3.27
C TYR A 16 11.60 -1.24 -2.84
N HIS A 17 10.92 -0.42 -3.65
CA HIS A 17 10.65 0.98 -3.35
C HIS A 17 9.19 1.33 -3.67
N LEU A 18 8.65 2.33 -2.96
CA LEU A 18 7.35 2.88 -3.34
C LEU A 18 7.44 3.63 -4.68
N LYS A 19 6.49 3.36 -5.57
CA LYS A 19 6.31 4.14 -6.79
C LYS A 19 6.15 5.63 -6.50
N ASN A 20 6.79 6.43 -7.34
CA ASN A 20 6.71 7.89 -7.25
C ASN A 20 5.42 8.45 -7.86
N LYS A 21 4.91 7.81 -8.91
CA LYS A 21 3.73 8.24 -9.65
C LYS A 21 2.81 7.05 -9.88
N TYR A 22 1.52 7.35 -9.91
CA TYR A 22 0.42 6.41 -10.12
C TYR A 22 -0.46 6.96 -11.22
N THR A 23 -0.81 6.13 -12.20
CA THR A 23 -1.79 6.48 -13.22
C THR A 23 -3.19 6.51 -12.61
N LEU A 24 -4.16 7.10 -13.31
CA LEU A 24 -5.57 7.03 -12.88
C LEU A 24 -6.08 5.59 -12.83
N LYS A 25 -5.56 4.70 -13.69
CA LYS A 25 -5.87 3.27 -13.67
C LYS A 25 -5.38 2.62 -12.39
N ASP A 26 -4.13 2.91 -11.98
CA ASP A 26 -3.56 2.39 -10.73
C ASP A 26 -4.40 2.84 -9.53
N TRP A 27 -4.81 4.12 -9.50
CA TRP A 27 -5.71 4.63 -8.45
C TRP A 27 -7.05 3.91 -8.42
N GLY A 28 -7.66 3.66 -9.58
CA GLY A 28 -8.90 2.89 -9.66
C GLY A 28 -8.75 1.47 -9.10
N GLN A 29 -7.60 0.82 -9.30
CA GLN A 29 -7.32 -0.50 -8.73
C GLN A 29 -7.05 -0.44 -7.23
N ILE A 30 -6.23 0.53 -6.79
CA ILE A 30 -5.95 0.77 -5.36
C ILE A 30 -7.27 0.98 -4.61
N LEU A 31 -8.17 1.83 -5.10
CA LEU A 31 -9.44 2.10 -4.43
C LEU A 31 -10.36 0.87 -4.38
N LYS A 32 -10.32 -0.01 -5.39
CA LYS A 32 -11.03 -1.30 -5.35
C LYS A 32 -10.44 -2.24 -4.29
N ILE A 33 -9.10 -2.29 -4.19
CA ILE A 33 -8.40 -3.09 -3.18
C ILE A 33 -8.61 -2.53 -1.77
N LEU A 34 -8.82 -1.23 -1.63
CA LEU A 34 -9.11 -0.58 -0.35
C LEU A 34 -10.61 -0.49 -0.05
N GLY A 35 -11.48 -0.88 -0.98
CA GLY A 35 -12.93 -0.84 -0.78
C GLY A 35 -13.32 -1.60 0.47
N GLY A 36 -13.99 -0.92 1.40
CA GLY A 36 -14.39 -1.46 2.71
C GLY A 36 -13.33 -1.33 3.82
N ILE A 37 -12.15 -0.78 3.53
CA ILE A 37 -11.08 -0.55 4.52
C ILE A 37 -11.07 0.93 4.89
N ASN A 38 -11.17 1.20 6.20
CA ASN A 38 -10.95 2.54 6.73
C ASN A 38 -9.46 2.69 7.05
N PRO A 39 -8.67 3.47 6.27
CA PRO A 39 -7.23 3.61 6.47
C PRO A 39 -6.82 4.27 7.81
N ASP A 40 -7.77 4.89 8.52
CA ASP A 40 -7.56 5.40 9.88
C ASP A 40 -7.79 4.34 10.97
N ASP A 41 -8.25 3.13 10.59
CA ASP A 41 -8.38 1.97 11.49
C ASP A 41 -7.05 1.22 11.59
N ASN A 42 -6.60 0.98 12.82
CA ASN A 42 -5.41 0.20 13.12
C ASN A 42 -5.46 -1.23 12.54
N ASN A 43 -6.66 -1.74 12.24
CA ASN A 43 -6.87 -3.06 11.65
C ASN A 43 -6.79 -3.09 10.11
N SER A 44 -6.51 -1.97 9.44
CA SER A 44 -6.49 -1.89 7.96
C SER A 44 -5.57 -2.93 7.30
N ILE A 45 -4.39 -3.17 7.88
CA ILE A 45 -3.42 -4.14 7.35
C ILE A 45 -3.91 -5.58 7.58
N ALA A 46 -4.51 -5.87 8.74
CA ALA A 46 -5.11 -7.17 9.03
C ALA A 46 -6.27 -7.48 8.08
N LEU A 47 -7.09 -6.47 7.74
CA LEU A 47 -8.17 -6.60 6.74
C LEU A 47 -7.65 -6.81 5.32
N LEU A 48 -6.49 -6.25 4.97
CA LEU A 48 -5.83 -6.54 3.69
C LEU A 48 -5.30 -7.98 3.65
N LEU A 49 -4.84 -8.52 4.78
CA LEU A 49 -4.29 -9.88 4.86
C LEU A 49 -5.35 -10.97 4.68
N THR A 50 -6.57 -10.77 5.21
CA THR A 50 -7.60 -11.81 5.22
C THR A 50 -8.07 -12.28 3.85
N ASP A 51 -7.89 -11.46 2.80
CA ASP A 51 -8.34 -11.74 1.43
C ASP A 51 -7.21 -11.76 0.40
N ASN A 52 -5.95 -11.93 0.84
CA ASN A 52 -4.75 -11.78 -0.01
C ASN A 52 -4.63 -10.43 -0.75
N ARG A 53 -5.36 -9.41 -0.28
CA ARG A 53 -5.40 -8.05 -0.87
C ARG A 53 -4.09 -7.30 -0.64
N VAL A 54 -3.24 -7.76 0.29
CA VAL A 54 -1.88 -7.25 0.49
C VAL A 54 -1.05 -7.41 -0.76
N GLU A 55 -0.98 -8.61 -1.35
CA GLU A 55 -0.15 -8.87 -2.53
C GLU A 55 -0.60 -8.04 -3.73
N ASP A 56 -1.91 -7.96 -3.96
CA ASP A 56 -2.50 -7.12 -5.00
C ASP A 56 -2.15 -5.64 -4.81
N LEU A 57 -2.17 -5.15 -3.57
CA LEU A 57 -1.80 -3.78 -3.26
C LEU A 57 -0.31 -3.55 -3.53
N LEU A 58 0.56 -4.43 -3.04
CA LEU A 58 2.02 -4.36 -3.20
C LEU A 58 2.41 -4.37 -4.69
N ALA A 59 1.78 -5.22 -5.50
CA ALA A 59 2.00 -5.27 -6.95
C ALA A 59 1.74 -3.92 -7.65
N ILE A 60 0.87 -3.09 -7.08
CA ILE A 60 0.56 -1.76 -7.61
C ILE A 60 1.47 -0.70 -7.00
N ILE A 61 1.71 -0.71 -5.69
CA ILE A 61 2.41 0.38 -4.98
C ILE A 61 3.93 0.30 -5.03
N LEU A 62 4.49 -0.88 -5.28
CA LEU A 62 5.93 -1.07 -5.43
C LEU A 62 6.39 -0.84 -6.87
N ASP A 63 7.68 -0.53 -7.01
CA ASP A 63 8.39 -0.29 -8.27
C ASP A 63 8.45 -1.53 -9.17
N LYS A 64 8.41 -2.72 -8.58
CA LYS A 64 8.33 -4.02 -9.26
C LYS A 64 7.41 -5.00 -8.50
N PRO A 65 6.88 -6.03 -9.17
CA PRO A 65 6.09 -7.08 -8.52
C PRO A 65 6.89 -7.78 -7.42
N VAL A 66 6.23 -8.14 -6.32
CA VAL A 66 6.83 -9.00 -5.30
C VAL A 66 7.06 -10.39 -5.90
N GLU A 67 8.30 -10.86 -5.87
CA GLU A 67 8.67 -12.19 -6.33
C GLU A 67 8.71 -13.16 -5.15
N GLY A 68 8.08 -14.33 -5.30
CA GLY A 68 7.99 -15.36 -4.27
C GLY A 68 6.93 -15.08 -3.19
N ASP A 69 6.90 -15.96 -2.19
CA ASP A 69 5.90 -15.89 -1.11
C ASP A 69 6.31 -14.86 -0.05
N ILE A 70 5.31 -14.20 0.55
CA ILE A 70 5.49 -13.29 1.69
C ILE A 70 5.37 -14.11 2.97
N TYR A 71 6.44 -14.16 3.76
CA TYR A 71 6.47 -14.89 5.02
C TYR A 71 6.19 -13.98 6.22
N GLU A 72 5.99 -14.59 7.40
CA GLU A 72 5.76 -13.84 8.64
C GLU A 72 6.87 -12.83 8.95
N GLU A 73 8.12 -13.18 8.62
CA GLU A 73 9.29 -12.29 8.80
C GLU A 73 9.23 -11.02 7.93
N ASP A 74 8.54 -11.05 6.80
CA ASP A 74 8.37 -9.92 5.90
C ASP A 74 7.26 -8.96 6.38
N PHE A 75 6.44 -9.38 7.34
CA PHE A 75 5.23 -8.66 7.75
C PHE A 75 5.50 -7.21 8.18
N ASN A 76 6.62 -6.99 8.89
CA ASN A 76 7.02 -5.65 9.34
C ASN A 76 7.37 -4.73 8.16
N GLU A 77 8.06 -5.25 7.16
CA GLU A 77 8.49 -4.51 5.98
C GLU A 77 7.30 -4.21 5.05
N VAL A 78 6.41 -5.19 4.86
CA VAL A 78 5.12 -5.03 4.17
C VAL A 78 4.25 -3.96 4.84
N SER A 79 4.09 -4.07 6.17
CA SER A 79 3.32 -3.10 6.95
C SER A 79 3.91 -1.70 6.84
N ARG A 80 5.25 -1.57 6.85
CA ARG A 80 5.93 -0.29 6.66
C ARG A 80 5.65 0.29 5.27
N ALA A 81 5.72 -0.52 4.21
CA ALA A 81 5.45 -0.07 2.85
C ALA A 81 4.01 0.46 2.67
N ILE A 82 3.03 -0.27 3.20
CA ILE A 82 1.61 0.12 3.13
C ILE A 82 1.35 1.39 3.95
N ASN A 83 1.88 1.47 5.18
CA ASN A 83 1.72 2.66 6.03
C ASN A 83 2.37 3.91 5.43
N ASP A 84 3.54 3.75 4.83
CA ASP A 84 4.22 4.83 4.12
C ASP A 84 3.45 5.28 2.89
N PHE A 85 2.83 4.35 2.16
CA PHE A 85 1.94 4.67 1.05
C PHE A 85 0.73 5.48 1.52
N PHE A 86 0.02 5.05 2.56
CA PHE A 86 -1.12 5.79 3.12
C PHE A 86 -0.71 7.16 3.65
N THR A 87 0.44 7.26 4.33
CA THR A 87 0.96 8.52 4.84
C THR A 87 1.28 9.49 3.71
N ARG A 88 1.99 9.03 2.67
CA ARG A 88 2.36 9.85 1.50
C ARG A 88 1.14 10.32 0.71
N LYS A 89 0.06 9.54 0.72
CA LYS A 89 -1.13 9.75 -0.10
C LYS A 89 -2.37 10.12 0.71
N LYS A 90 -2.18 10.52 1.97
CA LYS A 90 -3.24 10.83 2.93
C LYS A 90 -4.30 11.80 2.40
N SER A 91 -3.91 12.81 1.61
CA SER A 91 -4.87 13.75 1.01
C SER A 91 -5.83 13.10 0.01
N LEU A 92 -5.36 12.15 -0.80
CA LEU A 92 -6.18 11.40 -1.74
C LEU A 92 -7.07 10.38 -1.02
N MET A 93 -6.52 9.74 0.01
CA MET A 93 -7.24 8.77 0.86
C MET A 93 -8.40 9.43 1.62
N LYS A 94 -8.22 10.65 2.13
CA LYS A 94 -9.28 11.42 2.80
C LYS A 94 -10.47 11.75 1.90
N ASN A 95 -10.21 12.02 0.61
CA ASN A 95 -11.27 12.34 -0.34
C ASN A 95 -12.08 11.13 -0.79
N THR A 96 -11.57 9.91 -0.57
CA THR A 96 -12.22 8.67 -0.97
C THR A 96 -13.01 8.01 0.17
N THR A 97 -12.62 8.23 1.42
CA THR A 97 -13.44 7.88 2.60
C THR A 97 -14.57 8.88 2.86
N GLY A 98 -14.48 10.10 2.35
CA GLY A 98 -15.52 11.15 2.47
C GLY A 98 -16.73 10.99 1.54
N SER A 99 -16.74 10.01 0.63
CA SER A 99 -17.83 9.83 -0.34
C SER A 99 -18.79 8.68 -0.04
N THR A 100 -18.72 8.03 1.11
CA THR A 100 -19.84 7.27 1.66
C THR A 100 -20.82 8.21 2.35
N VAL A 101 -21.58 8.98 1.55
CA VAL A 101 -22.83 9.61 1.98
C VAL A 101 -23.87 9.44 0.89
N ASN A 102 -24.56 8.29 0.95
CA ASN A 102 -25.99 8.04 0.71
C ASN A 102 -26.22 6.62 0.21
#